data_AF-A0A800EU88-F1
#
_entry.id   AF-A0A800EU88-F1
#
_cell.length_a   1.000
_cell.length_b   1.000
_cell.length_c   1.000
_cell.angle_alpha   90.00
_cell.angle_beta   90.00
_cell.angle_gamma   90.00
#
_symmetry.space_group_name_H-M   'P 1'
#
loop_
_entity.id
_entity.type
_entity.pdbx_description
1 polymer ?
#
loop_
_entity_poly.entity_id
_entity_poly.type
_entity_poly.pdbx_seq_one_letter_code
_entity_poly.pdbx_strand_id
1 'polypeptide(L)' 'MYPIFFRLPGWLPFMGGAPITSFGVFMFLSFLTGGILLRSEMERTGHDPERAWDLVFMAVLGGV' A
#
# COMPACT_ATOMS: atom_id res chain seq x y z
N MET A 1 -3.88 19.03 -10.40
CA MET A 1 -3.37 17.77 -9.82
C MET A 1 -2.48 17.08 -10.85
N TYR A 2 -1.37 16.47 -10.44
CA TYR A 2 -0.57 15.60 -11.32
C TYR A 2 -1.12 14.17 -11.21
N PRO A 3 -1.90 13.67 -12.19
CA PRO A 3 -2.56 12.36 -12.09
C PRO A 3 -1.59 11.19 -12.25
N ILE A 4 -0.42 11.43 -12.85
CA ILE A 4 0.62 10.42 -13.10
C ILE A 4 1.91 10.97 -12.50
N PHE A 5 2.52 10.22 -11.59
CA PHE A 5 3.83 10.58 -11.03
C PHE A 5 4.97 9.98 -11.84
N PHE A 6 4.82 8.71 -12.26
CA PHE A 6 5.86 8.00 -12.98
C PHE A 6 5.25 7.17 -14.10
N ARG A 7 6.06 6.81 -15.09
CA ARG A 7 5.73 5.78 -16.07
C ARG A 7 6.75 4.68 -15.94
N LEU A 8 6.30 3.43 -16.02
CA LEU A 8 7.20 2.30 -16.00
C LEU A 8 8.16 2.37 -17.19
N PRO A 9 9.43 1.96 -17.01
CA PRO A 9 10.41 1.95 -18.09
C PRO A 9 9.92 1.15 -19.29
N GLY A 10 10.14 1.66 -20.50
CA GLY A 10 9.64 1.01 -21.73
C GLY A 10 10.22 -0.38 -22.01
N TRP A 11 11.32 -0.74 -21.35
CA TRP A 11 11.96 -2.05 -21.48
C TRP A 11 11.30 -3.14 -20.62
N LEU A 12 10.35 -2.80 -19.75
CA LEU A 12 9.63 -3.80 -18.95
C LEU A 12 8.66 -4.61 -19.83
N PRO A 13 8.76 -5.95 -19.86
CA PRO A 13 7.79 -6.78 -20.56
C PRO A 13 6.38 -6.63 -19.92
N PHE A 14 5.34 -6.59 -20.76
CA PHE A 14 3.92 -6.45 -20.41
C PHE A 14 3.46 -5.14 -19.74
N MET A 15 4.33 -4.43 -19.00
CA MET A 15 3.97 -3.23 -18.24
C MET A 15 4.73 -1.96 -18.66
N GLY A 16 5.57 -2.02 -19.70
CA GLY A 16 6.33 -0.87 -20.19
C GLY A 16 5.44 0.33 -20.54
N GLY A 17 5.79 1.51 -20.03
CA GLY A 17 5.04 2.74 -20.25
C GLY A 17 3.75 2.89 -19.43
N ALA A 18 3.36 1.88 -18.65
CA ALA A 18 2.16 1.94 -17.81
C ALA A 18 2.29 3.05 -16.75
N PRO A 19 1.22 3.82 -16.50
CA PRO A 19 1.27 4.93 -15.56
C PRO A 19 1.21 4.45 -14.12
N ILE A 20 2.10 4.99 -13.29
CA ILE A 20 1.96 4.96 -11.83
C ILE A 20 1.21 6.23 -11.44
N THR A 21 -0.06 6.05 -11.05
CA THR A 21 -0.96 7.15 -10.74
C THR A 21 -0.71 7.72 -9.36
N SER A 22 -1.01 9.01 -9.17
CA SER A 22 -0.94 9.63 -7.85
C SER A 22 -1.91 8.97 -6.87
N PHE A 23 -3.10 8.58 -7.33
CA PHE A 23 -4.05 7.79 -6.55
C PHE A 23 -3.44 6.48 -6.04
N GLY A 24 -2.84 5.66 -6.91
CA GLY A 24 -2.27 4.38 -6.51
C GLY A 24 -1.12 4.54 -5.51
N VAL A 25 -0.27 5.56 -5.70
CA VAL A 25 0.81 5.87 -4.76
C VAL A 25 0.27 6.29 -3.40
N PHE A 26 -0.71 7.19 -3.34
CA PHE A 26 -1.29 7.61 -2.07
C PHE A 26 -2.09 6.50 -1.38
N MET A 27 -2.79 5.66 -2.16
CA MET A 27 -3.45 4.47 -1.64
C MET A 27 -2.45 3.52 -0.99
N PHE A 28 -1.35 3.18 -1.67
CA PHE A 28 -0.28 2.35 -1.11
C PHE A 28 0.29 2.95 0.18
N LEU A 29 0.59 4.25 0.18
CA LEU A 29 1.10 4.94 1.37
C LEU A 29 0.11 4.94 2.54
N SER A 30 -1.20 5.02 2.25
CA SER A 30 -2.24 4.96 3.29
C SER A 30 -2.28 3.60 3.98
N PHE A 31 -2.20 2.49 3.23
CA PHE A 31 -2.13 1.15 3.80
C PHE A 31 -0.84 0.92 4.59
N LEU A 32 0.30 1.39 4.06
CA LEU A 32 1.59 1.29 4.76
C LEU A 32 1.55 2.03 6.10
N THR A 33 1.08 3.27 6.08
CA THR A 33 0.98 4.11 7.29
C THR A 33 -0.01 3.52 8.29
N GLY A 34 -1.17 3.06 7.81
CA GLY A 34 -2.19 2.40 8.63
C GLY A 34 -1.66 1.13 9.29
N GLY A 35 -0.91 0.30 8.57
CA GLY A 35 -0.27 -0.90 9.10
C GLY A 35 0.76 -0.63 10.19
N ILE A 36 1.62 0.38 9.97
CA ILE A 36 2.61 0.79 10.99
C ILE A 36 1.91 1.29 12.26
N LEU A 37 0.88 2.12 12.10
CA LEU A 37 0.11 2.64 13.24
C LEU A 37 -0.62 1.51 13.98
N LEU A 38 -1.31 0.63 13.25
CA LEU A 38 -2.02 -0.51 13.81
C LEU A 38 -1.07 -1.42 14.58
N ARG A 39 0.10 -1.74 14.01
CA ARG A 39 1.13 -2.53 14.68
C ARG A 39 1.55 -1.91 16.02
N SER A 40 1.80 -0.60 16.04
CA SER A 40 2.15 0.13 17.27
C SER A 40 1.04 0.06 18.32
N GLU A 41 -0.23 0.15 17.90
CA GLU A 41 -1.37 0.07 18.81
C GLU A 41 -1.61 -1.36 19.33
N MET A 42 -1.38 -2.37 18.50
CA MET A 42 -1.45 -3.77 18.91
C MET A 42 -0.39 -4.10 19.96
N GLU A 43 0.84 -3.63 19.77
CA GLU A 43 1.91 -3.74 20.77
C GLU A 43 1.52 -3.06 22.09
N ARG A 44 0.94 -1.85 22.01
CA ARG A 44 0.47 -1.09 23.19
C ARG A 44 -0.67 -1.76 23.95
N THR A 45 -1.50 -2.53 23.26
CA THR A 45 -2.69 -3.19 23.83
C THR A 45 -2.45 -4.65 24.21
N GLY A 46 -1.23 -5.17 24.03
CA GLY A 46 -0.87 -6.55 24.35
C GLY A 46 -1.37 -7.58 23.32
N HIS A 47 -1.70 -7.14 22.11
CA HIS A 47 -1.98 -8.00 20.97
C HIS A 47 -0.72 -8.31 20.18
N ASP A 48 -0.75 -9.41 19.42
CA ASP A 48 0.35 -9.80 18.53
C ASP A 48 0.51 -8.77 17.39
N PRO A 49 1.62 -8.00 17.35
CA PRO A 49 1.82 -6.96 16.34
C PRO A 49 1.98 -7.49 14.92
N GLU A 50 2.35 -8.76 14.73
CA GLU A 50 2.54 -9.34 13.40
C GLU A 50 1.23 -9.45 12.63
N ARG A 51 0.12 -9.68 13.34
CA ARG A 51 -1.24 -9.72 12.77
C ARG A 51 -1.71 -8.40 12.16
N ALA A 52 -1.07 -7.28 12.46
CA ALA A 52 -1.37 -6.01 11.81
C ALA A 52 -1.21 -6.11 10.29
N TRP A 53 -0.18 -6.83 9.82
CA TRP A 53 0.07 -6.99 8.39
C TRP A 53 -0.92 -7.95 7.73
N ASP A 54 -1.33 -9.02 8.41
CA ASP A 54 -2.39 -9.90 7.92
C ASP A 54 -3.69 -9.13 7.69
N LEU A 55 -4.06 -8.24 8.63
CA LEU A 55 -5.23 -7.39 8.51
C LEU A 55 -5.10 -6.38 7.38
N VAL A 56 -3.93 -5.76 7.20
CA VAL A 56 -3.66 -4.86 6.07
C VAL A 56 -3.77 -5.62 4.74
N PHE A 57 -3.21 -6.82 4.65
CA PHE A 57 -3.32 -7.66 3.46
C PHE A 57 -4.77 -8.03 3.16
N MET A 58 -5.54 -8.46 4.16
CA MET A 58 -6.98 -8.72 3.97
C MET A 58 -7.74 -7.46 3.55
N ALA A 59 -7.42 -6.29 4.11
CA ALA A 59 -8.05 -5.03 3.75
C ALA A 59 -7.75 -4.63 2.29
N VAL A 60 -6.52 -4.86 1.82
CA VAL A 60 -6.15 -4.65 0.41
C VAL A 60 -6.92 -5.61 -0.49
N LEU A 61 -6.98 -6.90 -0.16
CA LEU A 61 -7.67 -7.91 -0.96
C LEU A 61 -9.20 -7.74 -0.99
N GLY A 62 -9.80 -7.24 0.09
CA GLY A 62 -11.24 -7.03 0.18
C GLY A 62 -11.72 -5.66 -0.33
N GLY A 63 -10.83 -4.66 -0.33
CA GLY A 63 -11.17 -3.27 -0.68
C GLY A 63 -10.78 -2.84 -2.10
N VAL A 64 -9.91 -3.58 -2.78
CA VAL A 64 -9.52 -3.38 -4.19
C VAL A 64 -10.30 -4.34 -5.08
#